data_AF-A0A2M8WR01-F1
#
_entry.id   AF-A0A2M8WR01-F1
#
_cell.length_a   1.000
_cell.length_b   1.000
_cell.length_c   1.000
_cell.angle_alpha   90.00
_cell.angle_beta   90.00
_cell.angle_gamma   90.00
#
_symmetry.space_group_name_H-M   'P 1'
#
loop_
_entity.id
_entity.type
_entity.pdbx_description
1 polymer ?
#
loop_
_entity_poly.entity_id
_entity_poly.type
_entity_poly.pdbx_seq_one_letter_code
_entity_poly.pdbx_strand_id
1 'polypeptide(L)'
;MEGPSPHGERPVTTDEGAQRPTGRLMTTTPRTEVPGSSSGPAASPRIEHRIVVPSSLPMVAVLGTQDSVLRAVEAGFPAVDVHARGNEIAVSGRPGDVALVSRLLDELIEVAESGTPLTADVVRRSIGMLTAATATRPAEVLTFDIVSSRGRTIRPKTVGQKHYVDAIDANTVTFGIGPAGTGKTYLAMAKAVQALQAKQVNRIVLTRPAVEAGERLGFLPGSLSDKIDPYLRPLYDALHDMVDTESIPKLIENGTIEVAPLAYMRGRSLNDSFVILDEAQNTSGEQMKMFLTRLGFGSKMVITGDVTQVDLPGGTTSGLRVVEDVLTGVDDVEFCRLTSSDVVRHRLVSDIIDAYARWDVSSDPRRQDRAVGDRREGRGRRA
;
A
#
# COMPACT_ATOMS: atom_id res chain seq x y z
N MET A 1 31.29 54.24 6.30
CA MET A 1 30.00 54.65 5.72
C MET A 1 28.97 53.64 6.20
N GLU A 2 28.62 53.64 7.49
CA GLU A 2 27.74 54.61 8.18
C GLU A 2 26.25 54.32 7.91
N GLY A 3 25.56 53.87 8.96
CA GLY A 3 24.13 54.18 9.17
C GLY A 3 23.99 55.51 9.93
N PRO A 4 22.99 55.72 10.81
CA PRO A 4 21.99 54.76 11.32
C PRO A 4 20.53 55.32 11.36
N SER A 5 19.67 54.64 12.13
CA SER A 5 18.27 54.92 12.54
C SER A 5 18.17 56.14 13.52
N PRO A 6 17.23 56.29 14.52
CA PRO A 6 15.97 55.58 14.90
C PRO A 6 14.80 56.49 15.44
N HIS A 7 13.79 55.88 16.09
CA HIS A 7 12.75 56.43 17.01
C HIS A 7 11.55 57.19 16.39
N GLY A 8 10.29 57.12 16.87
CA GLY A 8 9.63 56.36 17.97
C GLY A 8 8.17 55.95 17.58
N GLU A 9 7.15 55.75 18.43
CA GLU A 9 7.06 55.63 19.90
C GLU A 9 5.66 55.08 20.37
N ARG A 10 5.36 55.10 21.68
CA ARG A 10 4.06 54.88 22.39
C ARG A 10 4.09 55.72 23.70
N PRO A 11 3.12 55.71 24.66
CA PRO A 11 1.68 55.32 24.69
C PRO A 11 0.76 56.44 25.26
N VAL A 12 -0.56 56.21 25.36
CA VAL A 12 -1.42 56.80 26.44
C VAL A 12 -2.48 55.77 26.87
N THR A 13 -2.81 55.76 28.18
CA THR A 13 -3.74 54.87 28.89
C THR A 13 -4.98 55.63 29.41
N THR A 14 -5.84 54.94 30.19
CA THR A 14 -6.91 55.49 31.07
C THR A 14 -8.13 56.14 30.35
N ASP A 15 -9.37 56.13 30.87
CA ASP A 15 -9.79 55.84 32.25
C ASP A 15 -11.24 55.28 32.43
N GLU A 16 -11.56 54.98 33.69
CA GLU A 16 -12.83 54.69 34.39
C GLU A 16 -14.20 55.06 33.80
N GLY A 17 -15.25 54.37 34.29
CA GLY A 17 -16.66 54.70 33.99
C GLY A 17 -17.72 53.85 34.70
N ALA A 18 -17.63 53.66 36.01
CA ALA A 18 -18.65 52.91 36.77
C ALA A 18 -19.81 53.80 37.24
N GLN A 19 -21.07 53.42 36.97
CA GLN A 19 -22.22 53.94 37.72
C GLN A 19 -23.45 53.03 37.73
N ARG A 20 -24.03 52.87 38.93
CA ARG A 20 -25.35 52.25 39.18
C ARG A 20 -26.37 53.35 39.45
N PRO A 21 -27.66 53.07 39.25
CA PRO A 21 -28.63 53.20 40.35
C PRO A 21 -29.54 51.95 40.44
N THR A 22 -29.67 51.25 41.57
CA THR A 22 -30.59 51.55 42.69
C THR A 22 -32.02 51.95 42.27
N GLY A 23 -32.90 50.96 42.17
CA GLY A 23 -34.35 51.12 42.12
C GLY A 23 -35.04 49.91 42.74
N ARG A 24 -35.70 50.08 43.89
CA ARG A 24 -36.32 49.02 44.69
C ARG A 24 -37.84 49.15 44.61
N LEU A 25 -38.54 48.12 44.16
CA LEU A 25 -39.97 47.93 44.44
C LEU A 25 -40.26 46.45 44.69
N MET A 26 -41.12 46.16 45.66
CA MET A 26 -41.52 44.80 46.03
C MET A 26 -42.90 44.51 45.42
N THR A 27 -43.12 43.29 44.92
CA THR A 27 -44.36 42.52 45.16
C THR A 27 -44.26 41.05 44.69
N THR A 28 -44.81 40.17 45.54
CA THR A 28 -45.44 38.86 45.24
C THR A 28 -44.71 37.81 44.40
N THR A 29 -44.27 36.77 45.11
CA THR A 29 -43.97 35.42 44.61
C THR A 29 -45.15 34.77 43.88
N PRO A 30 -44.88 33.88 42.91
CA PRO A 30 -45.44 32.54 42.97
C PRO A 30 -44.34 31.48 43.05
N ARG A 31 -44.63 30.34 43.69
CA ARG A 31 -43.71 29.19 43.74
C ARG A 31 -43.51 28.66 42.32
N THR A 32 -42.26 28.43 41.94
CA THR A 32 -41.91 27.56 40.81
C THR A 32 -40.92 26.54 41.35
N GLU A 33 -41.25 25.26 41.16
CA GLU A 33 -40.42 24.15 41.62
C GLU A 33 -39.09 24.16 40.87
N VAL A 34 -38.01 23.77 41.56
CA VAL A 34 -36.69 23.58 40.96
C VAL A 34 -36.58 22.10 40.56
N PRO A 35 -36.58 21.74 39.27
CA PRO A 35 -36.14 20.42 38.86
C PRO A 35 -34.63 20.36 39.05
N GLY A 36 -34.16 19.40 39.83
CA GLY A 36 -32.73 19.26 40.12
C GLY A 36 -31.91 19.08 38.84
N SER A 37 -30.82 19.83 38.73
CA SER A 37 -29.88 19.74 37.61
C SER A 37 -29.08 18.43 37.66
N SER A 38 -29.68 17.33 37.20
CA SER A 38 -28.96 16.11 36.86
C SER A 38 -28.21 16.32 35.54
N SER A 39 -27.01 16.91 35.64
CA SER A 39 -26.05 16.96 34.53
C SER A 39 -25.49 15.56 34.25
N GLY A 40 -26.31 14.69 33.67
CA GLY A 40 -25.82 13.53 32.93
C GLY A 40 -24.95 14.01 31.75
N PRO A 41 -24.01 13.19 31.26
CA PRO A 41 -23.21 13.56 30.10
C PRO A 41 -24.16 13.84 28.92
N ALA A 42 -24.07 15.05 28.36
CA ALA A 42 -24.90 15.43 27.22
C ALA A 42 -24.65 14.43 26.08
N ALA A 43 -25.70 13.71 25.68
CA ALA A 43 -25.60 12.75 24.59
C ALA A 43 -25.15 13.47 23.32
N SER A 44 -24.01 13.08 22.76
CA SER A 44 -23.49 13.65 21.52
C SER A 44 -24.57 13.60 20.44
N PRO A 45 -24.78 14.69 19.66
CA PRO A 45 -25.83 14.73 18.66
C PRO A 45 -25.63 13.60 17.66
N ARG A 46 -26.64 12.73 17.52
CA ARG A 46 -26.69 11.71 16.47
C ARG A 46 -27.33 12.33 15.24
N ILE A 47 -26.78 12.03 14.07
CA ILE A 47 -27.37 12.41 12.78
C ILE A 47 -27.65 11.16 11.94
N GLU A 48 -28.53 11.30 10.95
CA GLU A 48 -28.78 10.31 9.91
C GLU A 48 -28.44 10.93 8.55
N HIS A 49 -27.77 10.17 7.69
CA HIS A 49 -27.52 10.51 6.28
C HIS A 49 -28.04 9.39 5.39
N ARG A 50 -28.55 9.72 4.19
CA ARG A 50 -29.13 8.77 3.25
C ARG A 50 -28.43 8.86 1.91
N ILE A 51 -28.01 7.70 1.41
CA ILE A 51 -27.29 7.56 0.15
C ILE A 51 -28.19 6.76 -0.79
N VAL A 52 -28.44 7.30 -1.97
CA VAL A 52 -29.28 6.67 -3.00
C VAL A 52 -28.36 5.91 -3.94
N VAL A 53 -28.48 4.59 -3.98
CA VAL A 53 -27.76 3.76 -4.94
C VAL A 53 -28.36 3.98 -6.33
N PRO A 54 -27.53 4.26 -7.36
CA PRO A 54 -27.98 4.41 -8.74
C PRO A 54 -28.78 3.20 -9.24
N SER A 55 -29.87 3.42 -9.96
CA SER A 55 -30.72 2.34 -10.49
C SER A 55 -30.05 1.47 -11.56
N SER A 56 -28.89 1.92 -12.07
CA SER A 56 -27.97 1.15 -12.91
C SER A 56 -27.28 0.00 -12.14
N LEU A 57 -27.10 0.15 -10.82
CA LEU A 57 -26.47 -0.85 -9.97
C LEU A 57 -27.51 -1.71 -9.23
N PRO A 58 -27.43 -3.05 -9.33
CA PRO A 58 -28.24 -3.90 -8.48
C PRO A 58 -27.70 -3.84 -7.04
N MET A 59 -28.58 -3.68 -6.05
CA MET A 59 -28.19 -3.54 -4.64
C MET A 59 -27.25 -4.65 -4.12
N VAL A 60 -27.35 -5.87 -4.65
CA VAL A 60 -26.45 -6.99 -4.29
C VAL A 60 -24.99 -6.74 -4.67
N ALA A 61 -24.72 -5.93 -5.70
CA ALA A 61 -23.35 -5.52 -6.06
C ALA A 61 -22.74 -4.55 -5.04
N VAL A 62 -23.59 -3.73 -4.39
CA VAL A 62 -23.18 -2.74 -3.38
C VAL A 62 -23.13 -3.37 -1.97
N LEU A 63 -24.12 -4.18 -1.59
CA LEU A 63 -24.18 -4.85 -0.28
C LEU A 63 -23.34 -6.14 -0.20
N GLY A 64 -22.95 -6.68 -1.35
CA GLY A 64 -22.21 -7.94 -1.47
C GLY A 64 -23.06 -9.17 -1.21
N THR A 65 -22.57 -10.33 -1.65
CA THR A 65 -23.21 -11.62 -1.39
C THR A 65 -23.38 -11.85 0.12
N GLN A 66 -24.59 -12.19 0.56
CA GLN A 66 -24.95 -12.37 1.98
C GLN A 66 -24.56 -11.17 2.88
N ASP A 67 -24.73 -9.95 2.36
CA ASP A 67 -24.46 -8.68 3.04
C ASP A 67 -22.99 -8.53 3.50
N SER A 68 -22.07 -9.21 2.81
CA SER A 68 -20.65 -9.27 3.21
C SER A 68 -19.90 -7.94 3.10
N VAL A 69 -20.37 -6.99 2.27
CA VAL A 69 -19.84 -5.62 2.23
C VAL A 69 -20.41 -4.82 3.41
N LEU A 70 -21.73 -4.87 3.62
CA LEU A 70 -22.39 -4.18 4.73
C LEU A 70 -21.79 -4.58 6.09
N ARG A 71 -21.66 -5.89 6.36
CA ARG A 71 -21.02 -6.41 7.60
C ARG A 71 -19.56 -5.99 7.75
N ALA A 72 -18.85 -5.77 6.64
CA ALA A 72 -17.47 -5.29 6.67
C ALA A 72 -17.39 -3.79 6.97
N VAL A 73 -18.39 -3.00 6.56
CA VAL A 73 -18.54 -1.58 6.94
C VAL A 73 -18.89 -1.49 8.43
N GLU A 74 -19.89 -2.23 8.90
CA GLU A 74 -20.29 -2.28 10.33
C GLU A 74 -19.12 -2.70 11.23
N ALA A 75 -18.36 -3.72 10.85
CA ALA A 75 -17.17 -4.14 11.59
C ALA A 75 -16.04 -3.09 11.61
N GLY A 76 -15.97 -2.22 10.61
CA GLY A 76 -15.06 -1.08 10.56
C GLY A 76 -15.52 0.12 11.40
N PHE A 77 -16.82 0.28 11.59
CA PHE A 77 -17.43 1.41 12.31
C PHE A 77 -18.46 0.96 13.35
N PRO A 78 -18.05 0.32 14.48
CA PRO A 78 -18.99 -0.24 15.48
C PRO A 78 -19.88 0.78 16.22
N ALA A 79 -19.70 2.08 15.97
CA ALA A 79 -20.49 3.17 16.53
C ALA A 79 -21.50 3.79 15.53
N VAL A 80 -21.65 3.18 14.35
CA VAL A 80 -22.54 3.62 13.27
C VAL A 80 -23.53 2.50 12.95
N ASP A 81 -24.82 2.82 12.97
CA ASP A 81 -25.88 1.93 12.50
C ASP A 81 -26.07 2.17 11.00
N VAL A 82 -25.96 1.11 10.18
CA VAL A 82 -26.16 1.17 8.72
C VAL A 82 -27.34 0.27 8.33
N HIS A 83 -28.27 0.77 7.53
CA HIS A 83 -29.46 0.03 7.12
C HIS A 83 -29.82 0.26 5.65
N ALA A 84 -29.98 -0.82 4.88
CA ALA A 84 -30.38 -0.76 3.49
C ALA A 84 -31.88 -1.04 3.31
N ARG A 85 -32.58 -0.19 2.55
CA ARG A 85 -34.01 -0.37 2.23
C ARG A 85 -34.32 0.14 0.82
N GLY A 86 -34.85 -0.74 -0.04
CA GLY A 86 -35.03 -0.39 -1.45
C GLY A 86 -33.68 -0.16 -2.11
N ASN A 87 -33.50 1.02 -2.73
CA ASN A 87 -32.21 1.49 -3.24
C ASN A 87 -31.56 2.57 -2.33
N GLU A 88 -32.03 2.76 -1.10
CA GLU A 88 -31.43 3.68 -0.13
C GLU A 88 -30.58 2.92 0.90
N ILE A 89 -29.45 3.52 1.28
CA ILE A 89 -28.65 3.14 2.45
C ILE A 89 -28.69 4.30 3.44
N ALA A 90 -29.28 4.07 4.61
CA ALA A 90 -29.30 5.00 5.72
C ALA A 90 -28.13 4.72 6.67
N VAL A 91 -27.45 5.78 7.11
CA VAL A 91 -26.26 5.74 7.98
C VAL A 91 -26.52 6.65 9.16
N SER A 92 -26.46 6.15 10.40
CA SER A 92 -26.74 6.97 11.60
C SER A 92 -25.73 6.77 12.73
N GLY A 93 -25.34 7.86 13.38
CA GLY A 93 -24.19 7.86 14.30
C GLY A 93 -23.71 9.26 14.66
N ARG A 94 -22.47 9.40 15.12
CA ARG A 94 -21.84 10.70 15.37
C ARG A 94 -21.49 11.39 14.03
N PRO A 95 -21.53 12.73 13.91
CA PRO A 95 -21.36 13.42 12.63
C PRO A 95 -20.08 13.07 11.87
N GLY A 96 -18.95 12.94 12.56
CA GLY A 96 -17.67 12.56 11.94
C GLY A 96 -17.67 11.12 11.40
N ASP A 97 -18.22 10.17 12.16
CA ASP A 97 -18.29 8.77 11.73
C ASP A 97 -19.27 8.60 10.56
N VAL A 98 -20.44 9.26 10.61
CA VAL A 98 -21.43 9.25 9.52
C VAL A 98 -20.86 9.86 8.25
N ALA A 99 -20.10 10.95 8.33
CA ALA A 99 -19.44 11.56 7.17
C ALA A 99 -18.38 10.63 6.55
N LEU A 100 -17.60 9.92 7.37
CA LEU A 100 -16.58 8.98 6.90
C LEU A 100 -17.19 7.71 6.29
N VAL A 101 -18.23 7.14 6.90
CA VAL A 101 -18.99 6.02 6.34
C VAL A 101 -19.72 6.41 5.06
N SER A 102 -20.24 7.63 4.97
CA SER A 102 -20.90 8.09 3.75
C SER A 102 -19.93 8.18 2.58
N ARG A 103 -18.78 8.83 2.77
CA ARG A 103 -17.70 8.85 1.77
C ARG A 103 -17.25 7.45 1.37
N LEU A 104 -17.12 6.53 2.32
CA LEU A 104 -16.80 5.14 2.02
C LEU A 104 -17.84 4.47 1.12
N LEU A 105 -19.13 4.69 1.37
CA LEU A 105 -20.20 4.14 0.55
C LEU A 105 -20.22 4.76 -0.85
N ASP A 106 -19.99 6.07 -0.97
CA ASP A 106 -19.87 6.76 -2.27
C ASP A 106 -18.71 6.19 -3.10
N GLU A 107 -17.52 6.02 -2.49
CA GLU A 107 -16.35 5.39 -3.13
C GLU A 107 -16.60 3.93 -3.53
N LEU A 108 -17.30 3.16 -2.68
CA LEU A 108 -17.66 1.77 -2.98
C LEU A 108 -18.69 1.67 -4.12
N ILE A 109 -19.60 2.64 -4.24
CA ILE A 109 -20.53 2.75 -5.37
C ILE A 109 -19.73 3.01 -6.66
N GLU A 110 -18.81 3.98 -6.70
CA GLU A 110 -17.96 4.23 -7.89
C GLU A 110 -17.15 2.97 -8.30
N VAL A 111 -16.60 2.24 -7.33
CA VAL A 111 -15.89 0.96 -7.59
C VAL A 111 -16.84 -0.10 -8.17
N ALA A 112 -18.08 -0.20 -7.67
CA ALA A 112 -19.08 -1.12 -8.21
C ALA A 112 -19.55 -0.71 -9.62
N GLU A 113 -19.71 0.58 -9.91
CA GLU A 113 -20.04 1.09 -11.26
C GLU A 113 -18.95 0.77 -12.29
N SER A 114 -17.69 0.69 -11.86
CA SER A 114 -16.57 0.21 -12.68
C SER A 114 -16.66 -1.29 -13.05
N GLY A 115 -17.66 -2.02 -12.57
CA GLY A 115 -17.79 -3.48 -12.71
C GLY A 115 -16.89 -4.27 -11.75
N THR A 116 -16.27 -3.62 -10.76
CA THR A 116 -15.41 -4.28 -9.78
C THR A 116 -16.25 -4.98 -8.71
N PRO A 117 -16.10 -6.30 -8.49
CA PRO A 117 -16.83 -6.99 -7.41
C PRO A 117 -16.41 -6.48 -6.04
N LEU A 118 -17.36 -5.89 -5.30
CA LEU A 118 -17.13 -5.51 -3.91
C LEU A 118 -17.03 -6.74 -3.01
N THR A 119 -16.06 -6.70 -2.10
CA THR A 119 -15.78 -7.76 -1.14
C THR A 119 -15.38 -7.15 0.20
N ALA A 120 -15.45 -7.93 1.29
CA ALA A 120 -15.01 -7.48 2.60
C ALA A 120 -13.53 -7.01 2.64
N ASP A 121 -12.67 -7.50 1.73
CA ASP A 121 -11.30 -7.00 1.57
C ASP A 121 -11.23 -5.63 0.89
N VAL A 122 -12.07 -5.39 -0.11
CA VAL A 122 -12.20 -4.07 -0.76
C VAL A 122 -12.66 -3.02 0.24
N VAL A 123 -13.63 -3.35 1.10
CA VAL A 123 -14.09 -2.46 2.19
C VAL A 123 -12.95 -2.12 3.16
N ARG A 124 -12.25 -3.15 3.70
CA ARG A 124 -11.14 -2.95 4.64
C ARG A 124 -10.03 -2.06 4.06
N ARG A 125 -9.68 -2.24 2.78
CA ARG A 125 -8.69 -1.39 2.11
C ARG A 125 -9.18 0.04 1.91
N SER A 126 -10.43 0.22 1.50
CA SER A 126 -11.04 1.54 1.31
C SER A 126 -11.11 2.33 2.63
N ILE A 127 -11.42 1.66 3.75
CA ILE A 127 -11.31 2.24 5.10
C ILE A 127 -9.87 2.65 5.41
N GLY A 128 -8.89 1.78 5.15
CA GLY A 128 -7.46 2.09 5.34
C GLY A 128 -7.01 3.31 4.53
N MET A 129 -7.46 3.43 3.28
CA MET A 129 -7.18 4.58 2.40
C MET A 129 -7.82 5.87 2.90
N LEU A 130 -9.10 5.84 3.30
CA LEU A 130 -9.83 7.03 3.78
C LEU A 130 -9.41 7.51 5.17
N THR A 131 -8.82 6.63 5.99
CA THR A 131 -8.27 6.96 7.31
C THR A 131 -6.80 7.38 7.26
N ALA A 132 -6.08 7.05 6.18
CA ALA A 132 -4.76 7.58 5.91
C ALA A 132 -4.83 9.05 5.50
N ALA A 133 -3.80 9.83 5.83
CA ALA A 133 -3.68 11.24 5.43
C ALA A 133 -3.20 11.38 3.96
N THR A 134 -3.82 10.63 3.04
CA THR A 134 -3.50 10.59 1.61
C THR A 134 -4.61 11.26 0.80
N ALA A 135 -4.25 12.03 -0.23
CA ALA A 135 -5.22 12.68 -1.12
C ALA A 135 -5.87 11.72 -2.15
N THR A 136 -5.30 10.53 -2.35
CA THR A 136 -5.75 9.54 -3.34
C THR A 136 -7.04 8.85 -2.89
N ARG A 137 -8.01 8.75 -3.81
CA ARG A 137 -9.32 8.15 -3.53
C ARG A 137 -9.28 6.62 -3.66
N PRO A 138 -10.04 5.85 -2.86
CA PRO A 138 -10.19 4.40 -3.05
C PRO A 138 -10.60 4.00 -4.47
N ALA A 139 -11.53 4.73 -5.11
CA ALA A 139 -11.94 4.46 -6.48
C ALA A 139 -10.77 4.56 -7.48
N GLU A 140 -9.96 5.62 -7.40
CA GLU A 140 -8.80 5.86 -8.28
C GLU A 140 -7.73 4.75 -8.21
N VAL A 141 -7.62 4.05 -7.07
CA VAL A 141 -6.73 2.90 -6.91
C VAL A 141 -7.40 1.64 -7.43
N LEU A 142 -8.63 1.38 -6.98
CA LEU A 142 -9.27 0.07 -7.12
C LEU A 142 -9.94 -0.15 -8.48
N THR A 143 -10.12 0.89 -9.29
CA THR A 143 -10.60 0.79 -10.70
C THR A 143 -9.46 0.86 -11.74
N PHE A 144 -8.21 1.02 -11.30
CA PHE A 144 -7.06 1.16 -12.21
C PHE A 144 -6.61 -0.18 -12.81
N ASP A 145 -7.18 -0.56 -13.94
CA ASP A 145 -6.89 -1.82 -14.60
C ASP A 145 -5.62 -1.78 -15.46
N ILE A 146 -4.68 -2.69 -15.16
CA ILE A 146 -3.41 -2.81 -15.89
C ILE A 146 -3.53 -3.85 -17.02
N VAL A 147 -3.82 -5.09 -16.65
CA VAL A 147 -4.03 -6.22 -17.58
C VAL A 147 -5.23 -7.03 -17.11
N SER A 148 -6.10 -7.37 -18.05
CA SER A 148 -7.21 -8.30 -17.86
C SER A 148 -6.99 -9.52 -18.73
N SER A 149 -6.87 -10.70 -18.12
CA SER A 149 -6.72 -11.98 -18.82
C SER A 149 -7.59 -13.04 -18.14
N ARG A 150 -8.37 -13.79 -18.92
CA ARG A 150 -9.18 -14.95 -18.45
C ARG A 150 -10.08 -14.65 -17.24
N GLY A 151 -10.67 -13.46 -17.19
CA GLY A 151 -11.52 -13.01 -16.08
C GLY A 151 -10.77 -12.65 -14.79
N ARG A 152 -9.43 -12.66 -14.80
CA ARG A 152 -8.58 -12.07 -13.76
C ARG A 152 -8.10 -10.70 -14.23
N THR A 153 -8.22 -9.71 -13.36
CA THR A 153 -7.72 -8.36 -13.63
C THR A 153 -6.66 -7.98 -12.61
N ILE A 154 -5.52 -7.52 -13.11
CA ILE A 154 -4.37 -7.11 -12.33
C ILE A 154 -4.38 -5.59 -12.24
N ARG A 155 -4.35 -5.11 -10.99
CA ARG A 155 -4.49 -3.69 -10.61
C ARG A 155 -3.79 -3.45 -9.26
N PRO A 156 -3.36 -2.21 -8.97
CA PRO A 156 -2.92 -1.86 -7.63
C PRO A 156 -4.07 -1.99 -6.63
N LYS A 157 -3.73 -2.28 -5.37
CA LYS A 157 -4.67 -2.52 -4.28
C LYS A 157 -4.41 -1.62 -3.07
N THR A 158 -3.35 -0.81 -3.11
CA THR A 158 -2.94 0.16 -2.10
C THR A 158 -2.45 1.44 -2.78
N VAL A 159 -2.41 2.55 -2.04
CA VAL A 159 -1.91 3.84 -2.57
C VAL A 159 -0.44 3.74 -2.98
N GLY A 160 0.40 3.05 -2.21
CA GLY A 160 1.81 2.83 -2.56
C GLY A 160 1.96 2.01 -3.85
N GLN A 161 1.14 0.98 -4.06
CA GLN A 161 1.11 0.23 -5.32
C GLN A 161 0.63 1.08 -6.50
N LYS A 162 -0.32 2.00 -6.31
CA LYS A 162 -0.79 2.93 -7.36
C LYS A 162 0.32 3.89 -7.75
N HIS A 163 0.94 4.55 -6.77
CA HIS A 163 2.07 5.45 -7.00
C HIS A 163 3.23 4.75 -7.74
N TYR A 164 3.56 3.52 -7.35
CA TYR A 164 4.57 2.72 -8.03
C TYR A 164 4.23 2.43 -9.50
N VAL A 165 2.96 2.12 -9.81
CA VAL A 165 2.51 1.89 -11.18
C VAL A 165 2.52 3.18 -12.01
N ASP A 166 2.14 4.31 -11.41
CA ASP A 166 2.19 5.63 -12.05
C ASP A 166 3.64 6.07 -12.32
N ALA A 167 4.56 5.78 -11.41
CA ALA A 167 5.99 6.04 -11.59
C ALA A 167 6.59 5.25 -12.77
N ILE A 168 6.15 4.00 -13.00
CA ILE A 168 6.53 3.19 -14.16
C ILE A 168 6.04 3.83 -15.47
N ASP A 169 4.88 4.48 -15.48
CA ASP A 169 4.40 5.21 -16.66
C ASP A 169 5.18 6.50 -16.88
N ALA A 170 5.38 7.29 -15.82
CA ALA A 170 6.00 8.61 -15.89
C ALA A 170 7.51 8.60 -16.17
N ASN A 171 8.24 7.54 -15.78
CA ASN A 171 9.71 7.50 -15.82
C ASN A 171 10.27 6.40 -16.74
N THR A 172 11.46 6.60 -17.29
CA THR A 172 12.19 5.58 -18.06
C THR A 172 12.79 4.50 -17.15
N VAL A 173 13.24 4.87 -15.95
CA VAL A 173 13.76 3.92 -14.94
C VAL A 173 12.96 4.02 -13.64
N THR A 174 12.52 2.89 -13.09
CA THR A 174 11.82 2.86 -11.80
C THR A 174 12.36 1.76 -10.89
N PHE A 175 12.68 2.11 -9.65
CA PHE A 175 13.08 1.16 -8.61
C PHE A 175 11.87 0.86 -7.71
N GLY A 176 11.40 -0.39 -7.73
CA GLY A 176 10.37 -0.91 -6.83
C GLY A 176 10.99 -1.62 -5.65
N ILE A 177 11.22 -0.91 -4.54
CA ILE A 177 11.94 -1.42 -3.36
C ILE A 177 10.95 -1.69 -2.24
N GLY A 178 10.91 -2.90 -1.69
CA GLY A 178 10.08 -3.20 -0.52
C GLY A 178 9.89 -4.68 -0.21
N PRO A 179 9.16 -5.01 0.89
CA PRO A 179 8.97 -6.38 1.36
C PRO A 179 8.40 -7.38 0.33
N ALA A 180 8.63 -8.67 0.57
CA ALA A 180 7.98 -9.73 -0.20
C ALA A 180 6.44 -9.68 -0.07
N GLY A 181 5.73 -9.80 -1.19
CA GLY A 181 4.25 -9.71 -1.24
C GLY A 181 3.68 -8.30 -1.37
N THR A 182 4.50 -7.27 -1.52
CA THR A 182 4.08 -5.89 -1.86
C THR A 182 3.61 -5.71 -3.31
N GLY A 183 3.81 -6.73 -4.17
CA GLY A 183 3.42 -6.69 -5.57
C GLY A 183 4.43 -6.07 -6.54
N LYS A 184 5.61 -5.59 -6.06
CA LYS A 184 6.64 -4.93 -6.88
C LYS A 184 6.90 -5.58 -8.25
N THR A 185 7.31 -6.85 -8.28
CA THR A 185 7.62 -7.58 -9.51
C THR A 185 6.38 -7.88 -10.35
N TYR A 186 5.28 -8.28 -9.68
CA TYR A 186 4.03 -8.67 -10.34
C TYR A 186 3.35 -7.50 -11.05
N LEU A 187 3.33 -6.30 -10.44
CA LEU A 187 2.78 -5.09 -11.05
C LEU A 187 3.70 -4.57 -12.17
N ALA A 188 5.03 -4.66 -12.02
CA ALA A 188 5.96 -4.33 -13.10
C ALA A 188 5.74 -5.22 -14.33
N MET A 189 5.60 -6.53 -14.13
CA MET A 189 5.32 -7.48 -15.21
C MET A 189 3.96 -7.22 -15.87
N ALA A 190 2.92 -6.87 -15.10
CA ALA A 190 1.65 -6.46 -15.66
C ALA A 190 1.80 -5.21 -16.55
N LYS A 191 2.60 -4.22 -16.14
CA LYS A 191 2.90 -3.04 -16.96
C LYS A 191 3.73 -3.36 -18.20
N ALA A 192 4.67 -4.31 -18.12
CA ALA A 192 5.40 -4.80 -19.29
C ALA A 192 4.47 -5.47 -20.31
N VAL A 193 3.55 -6.33 -19.86
CA VAL A 193 2.55 -6.99 -20.70
C VAL A 193 1.58 -5.96 -21.30
N GLN A 194 1.12 -4.98 -20.53
CA GLN A 194 0.28 -3.88 -21.02
C GLN A 194 1.00 -3.09 -22.14
N ALA A 195 2.27 -2.71 -21.93
CA ALA A 195 3.06 -1.96 -22.91
C ALA A 195 3.29 -2.76 -24.20
N LEU A 196 3.53 -4.07 -24.10
CA LEU A 196 3.66 -4.98 -25.25
C LEU A 196 2.34 -5.11 -26.03
N GLN A 197 1.22 -5.31 -25.33
CA GLN A 197 -0.11 -5.40 -25.95
C GLN A 197 -0.52 -4.08 -26.63
N ALA A 198 -0.16 -2.95 -26.02
CA ALA A 198 -0.34 -1.61 -26.58
C ALA A 198 0.66 -1.23 -27.69
N LYS A 199 1.62 -2.13 -28.01
CA LYS A 199 2.69 -1.91 -29.00
C LYS A 199 3.58 -0.69 -28.70
N GLN A 200 3.70 -0.33 -27.43
CA GLN A 200 4.63 0.70 -26.94
C GLN A 200 6.06 0.16 -26.89
N VAL A 201 6.20 -1.15 -26.69
CA VAL A 201 7.46 -1.89 -26.79
C VAL A 201 7.26 -3.10 -27.70
N ASN A 202 8.35 -3.57 -28.32
CA ASN A 202 8.38 -4.76 -29.17
C ASN A 202 8.81 -6.03 -28.41
N ARG A 203 9.41 -5.89 -27.23
CA ARG A 203 9.93 -7.01 -26.42
C ARG A 203 9.76 -6.77 -24.92
N ILE A 204 9.58 -7.85 -24.16
CA ILE A 204 9.77 -7.89 -22.71
C ILE A 204 11.04 -8.70 -22.41
N VAL A 205 11.89 -8.19 -21.52
CA VAL A 205 13.09 -8.91 -21.03
C VAL A 205 13.01 -9.00 -19.51
N LEU A 206 12.75 -10.20 -18.98
CA LEU A 206 12.73 -10.49 -17.57
C LEU A 206 14.08 -11.11 -17.17
N THR A 207 14.73 -10.56 -16.14
CA THR A 207 16.02 -11.06 -15.68
C THR A 207 16.13 -11.09 -14.15
N ARG A 208 16.92 -12.03 -13.65
CA ARG A 208 17.19 -12.25 -12.22
C ARG A 208 18.68 -12.56 -12.06
N PRO A 209 19.37 -12.08 -11.00
CA PRO A 209 20.72 -12.54 -10.72
C PRO A 209 20.70 -14.02 -10.35
N ALA A 210 21.70 -14.77 -10.79
CA ALA A 210 21.94 -16.13 -10.31
C ALA A 210 22.68 -16.03 -8.97
N VAL A 211 22.09 -16.56 -7.91
CA VAL A 211 22.60 -16.50 -6.54
C VAL A 211 22.55 -17.90 -5.96
N GLU A 212 23.64 -18.37 -5.36
CA GLU A 212 23.70 -19.70 -4.75
C GLU A 212 23.02 -19.68 -3.37
N ALA A 213 21.68 -19.66 -3.37
CA ALA A 213 20.86 -19.71 -2.17
C ALA A 213 20.88 -21.11 -1.54
N GLY A 214 21.89 -21.39 -0.72
CA GLY A 214 22.00 -22.60 0.10
C GLY A 214 22.60 -23.82 -0.60
N GLU A 215 22.18 -24.11 -1.84
CA GLU A 215 22.78 -25.16 -2.66
C GLU A 215 23.66 -24.56 -3.77
N ARG A 216 24.92 -25.02 -3.89
CA ARG A 216 25.79 -24.61 -4.99
C ARG A 216 25.19 -25.04 -6.33
N LEU A 217 25.25 -24.19 -7.35
CA LEU A 217 24.70 -24.43 -8.69
C LEU A 217 25.27 -25.70 -9.35
N GLY A 218 26.41 -26.19 -8.84
CA GLY A 218 27.01 -27.48 -9.18
C GLY A 218 26.13 -28.71 -8.89
N PHE A 219 25.25 -28.69 -7.88
CA PHE A 219 24.57 -29.92 -7.40
C PHE A 219 23.34 -30.36 -8.19
N LEU A 220 22.63 -29.46 -8.87
CA LEU A 220 21.49 -29.84 -9.72
C LEU A 220 21.98 -30.60 -10.98
N PRO A 221 21.50 -31.83 -11.26
CA PRO A 221 21.87 -32.55 -12.49
C PRO A 221 21.20 -31.92 -13.72
N GLY A 222 21.87 -31.95 -14.87
CA GLY A 222 21.36 -31.41 -16.13
C GLY A 222 22.28 -30.39 -16.80
N SER A 223 21.76 -29.73 -17.83
CA SER A 223 22.41 -28.63 -18.55
C SER A 223 22.51 -27.37 -17.70
N LEU A 224 23.25 -26.36 -18.16
CA LEU A 224 23.31 -25.05 -17.50
C LEU A 224 21.92 -24.39 -17.40
N SER A 225 21.04 -24.62 -18.40
CA SER A 225 19.67 -24.12 -18.39
C SER A 225 18.84 -24.79 -17.29
N ASP A 226 18.91 -26.13 -17.18
CA ASP A 226 18.16 -26.91 -16.18
C ASP A 226 18.52 -26.52 -14.73
N LYS A 227 19.78 -26.11 -14.52
CA LYS A 227 20.29 -25.62 -13.23
C LYS A 227 19.75 -24.23 -12.85
N ILE A 228 19.35 -23.40 -13.83
CA ILE A 228 18.91 -22.02 -13.59
C ILE A 228 17.39 -21.88 -13.67
N ASP A 229 16.69 -22.78 -14.37
CA ASP A 229 15.23 -22.79 -14.48
C ASP A 229 14.47 -22.65 -13.14
N PRO A 230 14.86 -23.33 -12.02
CA PRO A 230 14.17 -23.16 -10.74
C PRO A 230 14.16 -21.72 -10.22
N TYR A 231 15.19 -20.93 -10.54
CA TYR A 231 15.30 -19.52 -10.14
C TYR A 231 14.47 -18.59 -11.04
N LEU A 232 14.16 -19.01 -12.27
CA LEU A 232 13.36 -18.23 -13.22
C LEU A 232 11.87 -18.61 -13.19
N ARG A 233 11.53 -19.79 -12.66
CA ARG A 233 10.15 -20.30 -12.56
C ARG A 233 9.11 -19.32 -12.01
N PRO A 234 9.36 -18.54 -10.93
CA PRO A 234 8.38 -17.56 -10.44
C PRO A 234 8.00 -16.48 -11.46
N LEU A 235 8.89 -16.17 -12.42
CA LEU A 235 8.61 -15.23 -13.52
C LEU A 235 7.74 -15.90 -14.60
N TYR A 236 7.96 -17.19 -14.90
CA TYR A 236 7.07 -17.96 -15.79
C TYR A 236 5.66 -18.11 -15.19
N ASP A 237 5.57 -18.44 -13.89
CA ASP A 237 4.30 -18.57 -13.18
C ASP A 237 3.50 -17.24 -13.22
N ALA A 238 4.17 -16.10 -12.98
CA ALA A 238 3.53 -14.78 -13.06
C ALA A 238 3.11 -14.39 -14.49
N LEU A 239 3.84 -14.81 -15.54
CA LEU A 239 3.40 -14.61 -16.93
C LEU A 239 2.11 -15.37 -17.25
N HIS A 240 1.91 -16.57 -16.69
CA HIS A 240 0.69 -17.37 -16.89
C HIS A 240 -0.58 -16.74 -16.29
N ASP A 241 -0.47 -15.80 -15.35
CA ASP A 241 -1.59 -14.97 -14.86
C ASP A 241 -1.93 -13.82 -15.82
N MET A 242 -0.99 -13.39 -16.66
CA MET A 242 -1.07 -12.15 -17.47
C MET A 242 -1.32 -12.41 -18.95
N VAL A 243 -0.82 -13.53 -19.48
CA VAL A 243 -0.78 -13.85 -20.89
C VAL A 243 -1.34 -15.26 -21.12
N ASP A 244 -2.00 -15.49 -22.25
CA ASP A 244 -2.55 -16.81 -22.56
C ASP A 244 -1.47 -17.90 -22.62
N THR A 245 -1.65 -18.96 -21.83
CA THR A 245 -0.76 -20.13 -21.72
C THR A 245 -0.33 -20.70 -23.08
N GLU A 246 -1.23 -20.73 -24.07
CA GLU A 246 -0.92 -21.25 -25.42
C GLU A 246 -0.06 -20.30 -26.27
N SER A 247 -0.02 -19.02 -25.91
CA SER A 247 0.77 -17.99 -26.60
C SER A 247 2.16 -17.81 -26.00
N ILE A 248 2.33 -18.03 -24.69
CA ILE A 248 3.61 -17.86 -23.98
C ILE A 248 4.77 -18.62 -24.63
N PRO A 249 4.65 -19.93 -24.99
CA PRO A 249 5.73 -20.64 -25.68
C PRO A 249 6.15 -19.98 -26.99
N LYS A 250 5.20 -19.50 -27.80
CA LYS A 250 5.46 -18.82 -29.08
C LYS A 250 6.13 -17.46 -28.88
N LEU A 251 5.73 -16.73 -27.85
CA LEU A 251 6.31 -15.43 -27.47
C LEU A 251 7.74 -15.58 -26.92
N ILE A 252 8.06 -16.72 -26.31
CA ILE A 252 9.44 -17.05 -25.89
C ILE A 252 10.27 -17.48 -27.10
N GLU A 253 9.76 -18.41 -27.90
CA GLU A 253 10.46 -18.96 -29.09
C GLU A 253 10.84 -17.88 -30.11
N ASN A 254 9.94 -16.91 -30.35
CA ASN A 254 10.22 -15.80 -31.27
C ASN A 254 10.99 -14.63 -30.61
N GLY A 255 11.34 -14.73 -29.33
CA GLY A 255 12.09 -13.71 -28.58
C GLY A 255 11.31 -12.42 -28.32
N THR A 256 9.97 -12.46 -28.28
CA THR A 256 9.12 -11.33 -27.83
C THR A 256 9.12 -11.21 -26.30
N ILE A 257 9.18 -12.34 -25.59
CA ILE A 257 9.36 -12.41 -24.15
C ILE A 257 10.62 -13.22 -23.88
N GLU A 258 11.65 -12.59 -23.34
CA GLU A 258 12.88 -13.25 -22.94
C GLU A 258 12.94 -13.37 -21.42
N VAL A 259 13.18 -14.57 -20.89
CA VAL A 259 13.41 -14.81 -19.46
C VAL A 259 14.81 -15.40 -19.30
N ALA A 260 15.77 -14.59 -18.81
CA ALA A 260 17.19 -14.94 -18.87
C ALA A 260 17.98 -14.49 -17.63
N PRO A 261 19.09 -15.16 -17.27
CA PRO A 261 19.93 -14.77 -16.14
C PRO A 261 20.64 -13.44 -16.40
N LEU A 262 20.90 -12.64 -15.35
CA LEU A 262 21.50 -11.29 -15.47
C LEU A 262 22.82 -11.26 -16.27
N ALA A 263 23.61 -12.34 -16.24
CA ALA A 263 24.85 -12.46 -17.01
C ALA A 263 24.64 -12.32 -18.54
N TYR A 264 23.47 -12.69 -19.06
CA TYR A 264 23.11 -12.63 -20.48
C TYR A 264 22.82 -11.20 -20.95
N MET A 265 22.74 -10.23 -20.04
CA MET A 265 22.56 -8.82 -20.38
C MET A 265 23.88 -8.14 -20.81
N ARG A 266 25.05 -8.73 -20.49
CA ARG A 266 26.36 -8.17 -20.79
C ARG A 266 26.55 -7.94 -22.30
N GLY A 267 26.98 -6.72 -22.66
CA GLY A 267 27.30 -6.35 -24.04
C GLY A 267 26.09 -6.04 -24.94
N ARG A 268 24.85 -6.11 -24.41
CA ARG A 268 23.64 -5.82 -25.18
C ARG A 268 23.28 -4.33 -25.15
N SER A 269 22.45 -3.90 -26.11
CA SER A 269 21.66 -2.68 -26.05
C SER A 269 20.20 -3.11 -26.21
N LEU A 270 19.35 -2.72 -25.27
CA LEU A 270 17.95 -3.13 -25.19
C LEU A 270 17.10 -1.95 -25.67
N ASN A 271 16.84 -1.90 -26.98
CA ASN A 271 15.95 -0.91 -27.62
C ASN A 271 14.52 -1.48 -27.74
N ASP A 272 13.52 -0.60 -27.78
CA ASP A 272 12.09 -0.93 -27.88
C ASP A 272 11.64 -2.05 -26.93
N SER A 273 12.17 -2.07 -25.71
CA SER A 273 12.06 -3.18 -24.77
C SER A 273 11.60 -2.72 -23.38
N PHE A 274 10.65 -3.45 -22.78
CA PHE A 274 10.36 -3.33 -21.36
C PHE A 274 11.22 -4.34 -20.59
N VAL A 275 12.14 -3.86 -19.76
CA VAL A 275 13.16 -4.69 -19.11
C VAL A 275 12.92 -4.70 -17.59
N ILE A 276 12.86 -5.88 -16.99
CA ILE A 276 12.68 -6.04 -15.53
C ILE A 276 13.86 -6.81 -14.95
N LEU A 277 14.52 -6.22 -13.96
CA LEU A 277 15.51 -6.90 -13.10
C LEU A 277 14.88 -7.20 -11.74
N ASP A 278 14.59 -8.47 -11.47
CA ASP A 278 14.04 -8.93 -10.20
C ASP A 278 15.13 -9.43 -9.23
N GLU A 279 14.81 -9.43 -7.93
CA GLU A 279 15.75 -9.65 -6.81
C GLU A 279 17.04 -8.82 -6.92
N ALA A 280 16.89 -7.55 -7.31
CA ALA A 280 17.99 -6.64 -7.54
C ALA A 280 18.91 -6.45 -6.31
N GLN A 281 18.43 -6.73 -5.09
CA GLN A 281 19.26 -6.72 -3.89
C GLN A 281 20.43 -7.72 -3.94
N ASN A 282 20.31 -8.77 -4.77
CA ASN A 282 21.33 -9.78 -4.98
C ASN A 282 22.24 -9.49 -6.18
N THR A 283 22.42 -8.20 -6.51
CA THR A 283 23.42 -7.72 -7.47
C THR A 283 24.56 -6.99 -6.77
N SER A 284 25.76 -7.00 -7.33
CA SER A 284 26.83 -6.07 -6.95
C SER A 284 26.64 -4.70 -7.62
N GLY A 285 27.31 -3.66 -7.12
CA GLY A 285 27.31 -2.33 -7.75
C GLY A 285 27.81 -2.36 -9.22
N GLU A 286 28.77 -3.23 -9.54
CA GLU A 286 29.23 -3.44 -10.93
C GLU A 286 28.16 -4.10 -11.80
N GLN A 287 27.42 -5.08 -11.28
CA GLN A 287 26.33 -5.73 -12.00
C GLN A 287 25.15 -4.77 -12.23
N MET A 288 24.80 -3.95 -11.24
CA MET A 288 23.79 -2.90 -11.35
C MET A 288 24.18 -1.87 -12.42
N LYS A 289 25.42 -1.35 -12.39
CA LYS A 289 25.95 -0.43 -13.41
C LYS A 289 25.99 -1.08 -14.80
N MET A 290 26.38 -2.36 -14.89
CA MET A 290 26.38 -3.12 -16.14
C MET A 290 24.96 -3.20 -16.71
N PHE A 291 23.95 -3.50 -15.88
CA PHE A 291 22.56 -3.63 -16.28
C PHE A 291 21.94 -2.30 -16.73
N LEU A 292 22.03 -1.25 -15.91
CA LEU A 292 21.44 0.06 -16.22
C LEU A 292 22.02 0.65 -17.52
N THR A 293 23.31 0.44 -17.78
CA THR A 293 23.95 0.87 -19.04
C THR A 293 23.58 0.02 -20.27
N ARG A 294 22.66 -0.96 -20.15
CA ARG A 294 22.09 -1.66 -21.31
C ARG A 294 20.84 -0.97 -21.88
N LEU A 295 20.32 0.05 -21.19
CA LEU A 295 19.16 0.84 -21.63
C LEU A 295 19.40 1.40 -23.06
N GLY A 296 18.44 1.13 -23.95
CA GLY A 296 18.40 1.67 -25.30
C GLY A 296 17.23 2.63 -25.50
N PHE A 297 17.08 3.12 -26.73
CA PHE A 297 15.96 3.98 -27.12
C PHE A 297 14.63 3.21 -27.12
N GLY A 298 13.53 3.90 -26.84
CA GLY A 298 12.18 3.28 -26.84
C GLY A 298 11.93 2.27 -25.71
N SER A 299 12.81 2.21 -24.72
CA SER A 299 12.77 1.20 -23.66
C SER A 299 12.42 1.77 -22.29
N LYS A 300 11.89 0.92 -21.40
CA LYS A 300 11.71 1.20 -19.98
C LYS A 300 12.41 0.13 -19.14
N MET A 301 12.93 0.52 -17.98
CA MET A 301 13.58 -0.38 -17.02
C MET A 301 12.89 -0.32 -15.65
N VAL A 302 12.50 -1.48 -15.13
CA VAL A 302 11.99 -1.59 -13.75
C VAL A 302 12.88 -2.54 -12.95
N ILE A 303 13.37 -2.06 -11.81
CA ILE A 303 14.31 -2.79 -10.95
C ILE A 303 13.59 -3.09 -9.64
N THR A 304 13.35 -4.37 -9.35
CA THR A 304 12.59 -4.81 -8.17
C THR A 304 13.47 -5.55 -7.18
N GLY A 305 13.31 -5.23 -5.89
CA GLY A 305 14.08 -5.91 -4.85
C GLY A 305 13.63 -5.60 -3.42
N ASP A 306 14.30 -6.24 -2.47
CA ASP A 306 14.11 -6.03 -1.04
C ASP A 306 15.47 -5.87 -0.36
N VAL A 307 15.82 -4.64 0.02
CA VAL A 307 17.12 -4.35 0.66
C VAL A 307 17.33 -5.07 2.00
N THR A 308 16.33 -5.74 2.57
CA THR A 308 16.45 -6.56 3.78
C THR A 308 16.79 -8.04 3.52
N GLN A 309 16.57 -8.54 2.30
CA GLN A 309 16.75 -9.95 1.91
C GLN A 309 17.97 -10.14 0.99
N VAL A 310 19.16 -9.74 1.48
CA VAL A 310 20.42 -9.81 0.71
C VAL A 310 21.12 -11.16 0.94
N ASP A 311 21.17 -11.98 -0.12
CA ASP A 311 21.77 -13.32 -0.15
C ASP A 311 23.22 -13.34 -0.68
N LEU A 312 23.84 -12.16 -0.80
CA LEU A 312 25.19 -12.02 -1.36
C LEU A 312 26.28 -12.61 -0.43
N PRO A 313 27.23 -13.40 -0.97
CA PRO A 313 28.29 -13.99 -0.17
C PRO A 313 29.27 -12.92 0.38
N GLY A 314 29.91 -13.24 1.51
CA GLY A 314 31.05 -12.48 2.03
C GLY A 314 30.75 -11.07 2.54
N GLY A 315 29.47 -10.70 2.75
CA GLY A 315 29.09 -9.35 3.17
C GLY A 315 29.22 -8.30 2.06
N THR A 316 29.29 -8.74 0.79
CA THR A 316 29.34 -7.86 -0.39
C THR A 316 28.20 -6.84 -0.35
N THR A 317 28.51 -5.55 -0.51
CA THR A 317 27.49 -4.50 -0.50
C THR A 317 26.58 -4.65 -1.72
N SER A 318 25.27 -4.75 -1.44
CA SER A 318 24.23 -4.81 -2.47
C SER A 318 24.25 -3.58 -3.38
N GLY A 319 24.26 -3.81 -4.69
CA GLY A 319 24.13 -2.78 -5.71
C GLY A 319 22.82 -2.00 -5.59
N LEU A 320 21.73 -2.63 -5.12
CA LEU A 320 20.46 -1.94 -4.86
C LEU A 320 20.54 -0.92 -3.72
N ARG A 321 21.38 -1.15 -2.70
CA ARG A 321 21.59 -0.15 -1.64
C ARG A 321 22.46 1.02 -2.11
N VAL A 322 23.48 0.74 -2.92
CA VAL A 322 24.43 1.76 -3.41
C VAL A 322 23.81 2.64 -4.52
N VAL A 323 22.91 2.08 -5.33
CA VAL A 323 22.34 2.79 -6.49
C VAL A 323 21.40 3.94 -6.09
N GLU A 324 20.77 3.87 -4.91
CA GLU A 324 19.97 4.97 -4.35
C GLU A 324 20.81 6.25 -4.19
N ASP A 325 22.00 6.13 -3.59
CA ASP A 325 22.93 7.27 -3.44
C ASP A 325 23.53 7.70 -4.79
N VAL A 326 23.89 6.74 -5.66
CA VAL A 326 24.57 7.01 -6.94
C VAL A 326 23.68 7.70 -7.98
N LEU A 327 22.36 7.44 -7.96
CA LEU A 327 21.39 8.05 -8.90
C LEU A 327 20.58 9.20 -8.27
N THR A 328 20.96 9.67 -7.07
CA THR A 328 20.33 10.83 -6.45
C THR A 328 20.44 12.06 -7.36
N GLY A 329 19.30 12.63 -7.76
CA GLY A 329 19.23 13.82 -8.62
C GLY A 329 19.38 13.54 -10.12
N VAL A 330 19.26 12.27 -10.56
CA VAL A 330 19.15 11.93 -11.99
C VAL A 330 17.68 12.03 -12.40
N ASP A 331 17.37 12.88 -13.38
CA ASP A 331 16.02 12.99 -13.97
C ASP A 331 15.58 11.66 -14.62
N ASP A 332 14.26 11.44 -14.71
CA ASP A 332 13.67 10.26 -15.38
C ASP A 332 13.98 8.91 -14.68
N VAL A 333 14.36 8.98 -13.39
CA VAL A 333 14.61 7.87 -12.47
C VAL A 333 13.82 8.06 -11.17
N GLU A 334 12.96 7.11 -10.81
CA GLU A 334 12.11 7.19 -9.60
C GLU A 334 12.33 6.01 -8.63
N PHE A 335 12.29 6.27 -7.31
CA PHE A 335 12.57 5.31 -6.24
C PHE A 335 11.35 5.07 -5.34
N CYS A 336 10.46 4.20 -5.81
CA CYS A 336 9.24 3.80 -5.12
C CYS A 336 9.51 2.81 -3.98
N ARG A 337 9.38 3.29 -2.73
CA ARG A 337 9.52 2.48 -1.52
C ARG A 337 8.16 1.96 -1.05
N LEU A 338 7.88 0.69 -1.30
CA LEU A 338 6.71 -0.05 -0.81
C LEU A 338 6.97 -0.59 0.60
N THR A 339 5.96 -0.58 1.46
CA THR A 339 6.11 -0.94 2.88
C THR A 339 5.24 -2.14 3.26
N SER A 340 5.18 -2.47 4.56
CA SER A 340 4.27 -3.50 5.07
C SER A 340 2.79 -3.18 4.81
N SER A 341 2.40 -1.91 4.69
CA SER A 341 1.02 -1.53 4.31
C SER A 341 0.66 -1.91 2.88
N ASP A 342 1.65 -2.13 2.02
CA ASP A 342 1.48 -2.51 0.61
C ASP A 342 1.46 -4.03 0.41
N VAL A 343 1.65 -4.82 1.47
CA VAL A 343 1.63 -6.29 1.40
C VAL A 343 0.21 -6.79 1.26
N VAL A 344 -0.12 -7.33 0.08
CA VAL A 344 -1.47 -7.84 -0.20
C VAL A 344 -1.43 -9.35 -0.40
N ARG A 345 -1.69 -10.07 0.69
CA ARG A 345 -1.79 -11.54 0.75
C ARG A 345 -3.23 -11.95 1.03
N HIS A 346 -3.55 -13.22 0.81
CA HIS A 346 -4.81 -13.81 1.24
C HIS A 346 -4.92 -13.76 2.78
N ARG A 347 -6.09 -13.42 3.34
CA ARG A 347 -6.29 -13.22 4.79
C ARG A 347 -5.67 -14.34 5.64
N LEU A 348 -5.94 -15.59 5.28
CA LEU A 348 -5.45 -16.77 6.01
C LEU A 348 -3.91 -16.87 6.04
N VAL A 349 -3.20 -16.31 5.06
CA VAL A 349 -1.73 -16.23 5.09
C VAL A 349 -1.26 -15.21 6.12
N SER A 350 -1.94 -14.06 6.23
CA SER A 350 -1.70 -13.10 7.31
C SER A 350 -2.03 -13.70 8.68
N ASP A 351 -3.18 -14.36 8.82
CA ASP A 351 -3.61 -15.03 10.06
C ASP A 351 -2.56 -16.07 10.54
N ILE A 352 -1.96 -16.81 9.60
CA ILE A 352 -0.85 -17.75 9.86
C ILE A 352 0.42 -17.02 10.29
N ILE A 353 0.84 -15.97 9.57
CA ILE A 353 2.03 -15.18 9.93
C ILE A 353 1.88 -14.59 11.34
N ASP A 354 0.71 -14.04 11.67
CA ASP A 354 0.41 -13.49 12.98
C ASP A 354 0.35 -14.57 14.08
N ALA A 355 -0.02 -15.81 13.74
CA ALA A 355 0.05 -16.94 14.66
C ALA A 355 1.51 -17.33 14.96
N TYR A 356 2.37 -17.43 13.93
CA TYR A 356 3.80 -17.71 14.09
C TYR A 356 4.52 -16.59 14.84
N ALA A 357 4.29 -15.32 14.49
CA ALA A 357 4.90 -14.18 15.19
C ALA A 357 4.55 -14.14 16.68
N ARG A 358 3.31 -14.48 17.06
CA ARG A 358 2.91 -14.64 18.47
C ARG A 358 3.62 -15.83 19.13
N TRP A 359 3.77 -16.94 18.42
CA TRP A 359 4.48 -18.11 18.93
C TRP A 359 5.97 -17.82 19.16
N ASP A 360 6.69 -17.24 18.19
CA ASP A 360 8.11 -16.89 18.32
C ASP A 360 8.37 -15.95 19.51
N VAL A 361 7.51 -14.93 19.70
CA VAL A 361 7.58 -14.01 20.86
C VAL A 361 7.32 -14.73 22.19
N SER A 362 6.50 -15.79 22.20
CA SER A 362 6.25 -16.61 23.40
C SER A 362 7.34 -17.65 23.68
N SER A 363 8.12 -18.01 22.65
CA SER A 363 9.10 -19.09 22.67
C SER A 363 10.54 -18.66 22.97
N ASP A 364 10.87 -17.35 22.97
CA ASP A 364 12.22 -16.87 23.30
C ASP A 364 12.59 -17.16 24.77
N PRO A 365 13.51 -18.11 25.06
CA PRO A 365 13.82 -18.52 26.43
C PRO A 365 14.39 -17.37 27.28
N ARG A 366 15.03 -16.39 26.62
CA ARG A 366 15.70 -15.25 27.26
C ARG A 366 14.75 -14.29 27.99
N ARG A 367 13.43 -14.39 27.77
CA ARG A 367 12.42 -13.67 28.56
C ARG A 367 11.85 -14.49 29.72
N GLN A 368 11.78 -15.82 29.62
CA GLN A 368 11.28 -16.65 30.73
C GLN A 368 12.25 -16.64 31.93
N ASP A 369 13.56 -16.69 31.69
CA ASP A 369 14.55 -16.63 32.78
C ASP A 369 14.53 -15.30 33.55
N ARG A 370 14.25 -14.17 32.88
CA ARG A 370 14.10 -12.86 33.54
C ARG A 370 12.88 -12.82 34.47
N ALA A 371 11.78 -13.46 34.09
CA ALA A 371 10.57 -13.53 34.93
C ALA A 371 10.72 -14.48 36.15
N VAL A 372 11.68 -15.41 36.11
CA VAL A 372 11.98 -16.35 37.21
C VAL A 372 13.07 -15.80 38.14
N GLY A 373 14.08 -15.11 37.60
CA GLY A 373 15.15 -14.49 38.40
C GLY A 373 14.64 -13.44 39.39
N ASP A 374 13.80 -12.51 38.91
CA ASP A 374 13.27 -11.39 39.69
C ASP A 374 12.39 -11.84 40.89
N ARG A 375 11.80 -13.04 40.80
CA ARG A 375 11.05 -13.65 41.91
C ARG A 375 11.92 -14.27 43.01
N ARG A 376 13.22 -14.48 42.77
CA ARG A 376 14.14 -15.04 43.79
C ARG A 376 14.81 -13.95 44.63
N GLU A 377 15.16 -12.81 44.06
CA GLU A 377 15.79 -11.72 44.84
C GLU A 377 14.83 -11.05 45.83
N GLY A 378 13.52 -10.99 45.50
CA GLY A 378 12.49 -10.41 46.36
C GLY A 378 12.24 -11.13 47.69
N ARG A 379 12.76 -12.35 47.90
CA ARG A 379 12.59 -13.13 49.16
C ARG A 379 13.80 -13.06 50.12
N GLY A 380 14.90 -12.40 49.73
CA GLY A 380 16.11 -12.30 50.55
C GLY A 380 16.20 -11.06 51.45
N ARG A 381 15.20 -10.16 51.44
CA ARG A 381 15.22 -8.88 52.17
C ARG A 381 13.96 -8.62 53.01
N ARG A 382 13.68 -9.53 53.96
CA ARG A 382 12.99 -9.18 55.21
C ARG A 382 13.69 -9.92 56.35
N ALA A 383 14.36 -9.14 57.20
CA ALA A 383 14.90 -9.58 58.48
C ALA A 383 13.77 -9.69 59.52
#